data_AF-A0A0G0N930-F1
#
_entry.id   AF-A0A0G0N930-F1
#
_cell.length_a   1.000
_cell.length_b   1.000
_cell.length_c   1.000
_cell.angle_alpha   90.00
_cell.angle_beta   90.00
_cell.angle_gamma   90.00
#
_symmetry.space_group_name_H-M   'P 1'
#
loop_
_entity.id
_entity.type
_entity.pdbx_description
1 polymer ?
#
loop_
_entity_poly.entity_id
_entity_poly.type
_entity_poly.pdbx_seq_one_letter_code
_entity_poly.pdbx_strand_id
1 'polypeptide(L)'
;MESVLLTVLVSVFCGLTFLFIFWKNLKDDYMPSQIFSVGFIVLISFALGFFLSGFASTYRFWILFIAIVIGYIIGYSKSKIKFYEGLDSLTIALAISLIPSALFFINDWSLDLFLFYLSLALSCLVYFSVRRYYKTFIWYKSGKRGFSGLFTLGVVFLFRSVVSIVKPDYTLFLTEYDIFISGLISFSAFLNIFILGEK
;
A
#
# COMPACT_ATOMS: atom_id res chain seq x y z
N MET A 1 17.23 24.68 -6.14
CA MET A 1 17.46 24.45 -4.69
C MET A 1 16.13 24.40 -3.93
N GLU A 2 15.20 25.33 -4.21
CA GLU A 2 13.85 25.34 -3.63
C GLU A 2 13.04 24.05 -3.90
N SER A 3 13.13 23.49 -5.11
CA SER A 3 12.44 22.24 -5.48
C SER A 3 12.90 21.01 -4.67
N VAL A 4 14.19 20.94 -4.33
CA VAL A 4 14.76 19.82 -3.56
C VAL A 4 14.33 19.91 -2.10
N LEU A 5 14.42 21.09 -1.50
CA LEU A 5 13.96 21.32 -0.13
C LEU A 5 12.48 20.96 0.02
N LEU A 6 11.65 21.39 -0.92
CA LEU A 6 10.22 21.06 -0.94
C LEU A 6 10.01 19.54 -1.01
N THR A 7 10.69 18.85 -1.93
CA THR A 7 10.59 17.39 -2.06
C THR A 7 10.95 16.66 -0.77
N VAL A 8 12.00 17.11 -0.06
CA VAL A 8 12.41 16.55 1.23
C VAL A 8 11.32 16.79 2.29
N LEU A 9 10.79 18.01 2.39
CA LEU A 9 9.72 18.33 3.35
C LEU A 9 8.46 17.49 3.12
N VAL A 10 8.05 17.33 1.87
CA VAL A 10 6.90 16.49 1.49
C VAL A 10 7.17 15.03 1.85
N SER A 11 8.35 14.51 1.55
CA SER A 11 8.71 13.13 1.87
C SER A 11 8.70 12.87 3.37
N VAL A 12 9.21 13.80 4.17
CA VAL A 12 9.13 13.75 5.64
C VAL A 12 7.68 13.78 6.12
N PHE A 13 6.86 14.67 5.55
CA PHE A 13 5.44 14.77 5.91
C PHE A 13 4.67 13.49 5.59
N CYS A 14 4.90 12.88 4.42
CA CYS A 14 4.33 11.59 4.04
C CYS A 14 4.79 10.49 5.02
N GLY A 15 6.08 10.44 5.37
CA GLY A 15 6.62 9.49 6.34
C GLY A 15 5.99 9.62 7.73
N LEU A 16 5.82 10.85 8.23
CA LEU A 16 5.15 11.12 9.50
C LEU A 16 3.67 10.73 9.46
N THR A 17 2.97 11.06 8.36
CA THR A 17 1.57 10.68 8.14
C THR A 17 1.41 9.17 8.13
N PHE A 18 2.32 8.45 7.46
CA PHE A 18 2.37 6.99 7.47
C PHE A 18 2.49 6.44 8.89
N LEU A 19 3.50 6.89 9.66
CA LEU A 19 3.71 6.42 11.04
C LEU A 19 2.51 6.74 11.94
N PHE A 20 1.92 7.92 11.80
CA PHE A 20 0.75 8.32 12.58
C PHE A 20 -0.46 7.42 12.30
N ILE A 21 -0.77 7.15 11.03
CA ILE A 21 -1.92 6.30 10.66
C ILE A 21 -1.67 4.85 11.06
N PHE A 22 -0.45 4.35 10.86
CA PHE A 22 -0.06 3.01 11.24
C PHE A 22 -0.17 2.82 12.77
N TRP A 23 0.35 3.78 13.55
CA TRP A 23 0.18 3.82 15.00
C TRP A 23 -1.28 3.91 15.41
N LYS A 24 -2.06 4.83 14.84
CA LYS A 24 -3.47 5.04 15.20
C LYS A 24 -4.32 3.78 15.05
N ASN A 25 -4.02 2.94 14.06
CA ASN A 25 -4.77 1.69 13.83
C ASN A 25 -4.35 0.53 14.74
N LEU A 26 -3.14 0.56 15.31
CA LEU A 26 -2.57 -0.55 16.08
C LEU A 26 -2.40 -0.24 17.58
N LYS A 27 -2.49 1.02 18.00
CA LYS A 27 -2.18 1.48 19.36
C LYS A 27 -3.01 0.82 20.47
N ASP A 28 -4.21 0.33 20.14
CA ASP A 28 -5.12 -0.25 21.12
C ASP A 28 -4.71 -1.69 21.48
N ASP A 29 -3.97 -2.37 20.60
CA ASP A 29 -3.65 -3.80 20.72
C ASP A 29 -2.14 -4.08 20.88
N TYR A 30 -1.27 -3.11 20.57
CA TYR A 30 0.18 -3.31 20.50
C TYR A 30 0.97 -2.18 21.17
N MET A 31 2.16 -2.53 21.69
CA MET A 31 3.04 -1.55 22.32
C MET A 31 3.61 -0.59 21.27
N PRO A 32 3.79 0.71 21.60
CA PRO A 32 4.37 1.68 20.67
C PRO A 32 5.70 1.23 20.07
N SER A 33 6.59 0.60 20.87
CA SER A 33 7.88 0.11 20.42
C SER A 33 7.76 -0.94 19.30
N GLN A 34 6.78 -1.84 19.38
CA GLN A 34 6.49 -2.83 18.34
C GLN A 34 6.03 -2.13 17.06
N ILE A 35 5.06 -1.22 17.19
CA ILE A 35 4.45 -0.54 16.04
C ILE A 35 5.47 0.32 15.29
N PHE A 36 6.21 1.17 16.02
CA PHE A 36 7.21 2.05 15.42
C PHE A 36 8.39 1.27 14.85
N SER A 37 8.79 0.15 15.46
CA SER A 37 9.84 -0.71 14.89
C SER A 37 9.45 -1.25 13.52
N VAL A 38 8.21 -1.75 13.34
CA VAL A 38 7.72 -2.18 12.02
C VAL A 38 7.63 -1.00 11.06
N GLY A 39 7.05 0.11 11.51
CA GLY A 39 6.90 1.32 10.69
C GLY A 39 8.24 1.84 10.15
N PHE A 40 9.26 1.93 11.01
CA PHE A 40 10.59 2.37 10.60
C PHE A 40 11.29 1.38 9.66
N ILE A 41 11.19 0.08 9.91
CA ILE A 41 11.74 -0.93 9.00
C ILE A 41 11.10 -0.79 7.61
N VAL A 42 9.78 -0.64 7.54
CA VAL A 42 9.06 -0.42 6.26
C VAL A 42 9.54 0.87 5.58
N LEU A 43 9.67 1.98 6.30
CA LEU A 43 10.15 3.25 5.74
C LEU A 43 11.59 3.17 5.23
N ILE A 44 12.49 2.51 5.99
CA ILE A 44 13.88 2.28 5.58
C ILE A 44 13.92 1.41 4.31
N SER A 45 13.15 0.33 4.28
CA SER A 45 13.07 -0.52 3.10
C SER A 45 12.50 0.25 1.90
N PHE A 46 11.47 1.08 2.09
CA PHE A 46 10.94 1.94 1.04
C PHE A 46 11.99 2.92 0.52
N ALA A 47 12.75 3.58 1.40
CA ALA A 47 13.83 4.50 1.01
C ALA A 47 14.94 3.78 0.22
N LEU A 48 15.33 2.57 0.64
CA LEU A 48 16.28 1.73 -0.09
C LEU A 48 15.72 1.30 -1.45
N GLY A 49 14.46 0.88 -1.51
CA GLY A 49 13.78 0.54 -2.75
C GLY A 49 13.71 1.75 -3.71
N PHE A 50 13.47 2.94 -3.17
CA PHE A 50 13.45 4.18 -3.95
C PHE A 50 14.82 4.48 -4.55
N PHE A 51 15.88 4.38 -3.75
CA PHE A 51 17.25 4.52 -4.23
C PHE A 51 17.58 3.49 -5.32
N LEU A 52 17.27 2.21 -5.10
CA LEU A 52 17.50 1.14 -6.08
C LEU A 52 16.69 1.31 -7.37
N SER A 53 15.48 1.87 -7.28
CA SER A 53 14.64 2.15 -8.44
C SER A 53 15.23 3.20 -9.38
N GLY A 54 16.21 3.99 -8.92
CA GLY A 54 16.95 4.94 -9.76
C GLY A 54 17.73 4.25 -10.88
N PHE A 55 18.18 3.01 -10.67
CA PHE A 55 18.91 2.24 -11.68
C PHE A 55 18.00 1.55 -12.71
N ALA A 56 16.70 1.46 -12.44
CA ALA A 56 15.76 0.65 -13.19
C ALA A 56 14.37 1.30 -13.21
N SER A 57 14.26 2.45 -13.90
CA SER A 57 13.04 3.28 -13.90
C SER A 57 11.78 2.52 -14.35
N THR A 58 11.91 1.60 -15.30
CA THR A 58 10.80 0.74 -15.79
C THR A 58 10.21 -0.14 -14.69
N TYR A 59 11.02 -0.55 -13.71
CA TYR A 59 10.62 -1.47 -12.64
C TYR A 59 10.33 -0.74 -11.32
N ARG A 60 10.22 0.59 -11.34
CA ARG A 60 10.16 1.43 -10.13
C ARG A 60 9.04 1.02 -9.17
N PHE A 61 7.83 0.84 -9.69
CA PHE A 61 6.70 0.41 -8.86
C PHE A 61 6.99 -0.92 -8.17
N TRP A 62 7.49 -1.91 -8.91
CA TRP A 62 7.71 -3.26 -8.40
C TRP A 62 8.87 -3.33 -7.41
N ILE A 63 9.96 -2.59 -7.65
CA ILE A 63 11.07 -2.46 -6.70
C ILE A 63 10.56 -1.86 -5.38
N LEU A 64 9.77 -0.78 -5.45
CA LEU A 64 9.18 -0.16 -4.25
C LEU A 64 8.21 -1.09 -3.53
N PHE A 65 7.34 -1.79 -4.27
CA PHE A 65 6.39 -2.74 -3.72
C PHE A 65 7.09 -3.90 -3.01
N ILE A 66 8.08 -4.53 -3.67
CA ILE A 66 8.88 -5.60 -3.08
C ILE A 66 9.64 -5.10 -1.84
N ALA A 67 10.20 -3.89 -1.90
CA ALA A 67 10.90 -3.33 -0.75
C ALA A 67 9.97 -3.12 0.45
N ILE A 68 8.75 -2.61 0.24
CA ILE A 68 7.73 -2.51 1.29
C ILE A 68 7.36 -3.90 1.83
N VAL A 69 7.13 -4.88 0.97
CA VAL A 69 6.77 -6.25 1.38
C VAL A 69 7.88 -6.88 2.22
N ILE A 70 9.14 -6.77 1.78
CA ILE A 70 10.31 -7.27 2.53
C ILE A 70 10.42 -6.56 3.88
N GLY A 71 10.34 -5.22 3.89
CA GLY A 71 10.39 -4.43 5.12
C GLY A 71 9.28 -4.82 6.09
N TYR A 72 8.07 -5.05 5.57
CA TYR A 72 6.94 -5.48 6.38
C TYR A 72 7.14 -6.90 6.94
N ILE A 73 7.60 -7.86 6.15
CA ILE A 73 7.88 -9.24 6.61
C ILE A 73 8.97 -9.25 7.69
N ILE A 74 10.06 -8.51 7.49
CA ILE A 74 11.13 -8.37 8.48
C ILE A 74 10.62 -7.70 9.76
N GLY A 75 9.84 -6.62 9.65
CA GLY A 75 9.26 -5.95 10.81
C GLY A 75 8.27 -6.83 11.58
N TYR A 76 7.37 -7.50 10.87
CA TYR A 76 6.38 -8.43 11.42
C TYR A 76 7.04 -9.57 12.20
N SER A 77 8.03 -10.24 11.61
CA SER A 77 8.72 -11.38 12.23
C SER A 77 9.39 -11.02 13.57
N LYS A 78 9.77 -9.75 13.76
CA LYS A 78 10.39 -9.26 15.00
C LYS A 78 9.39 -8.72 16.05
N SER A 79 8.24 -8.19 15.61
CA SER A 79 7.35 -7.39 16.45
C SER A 79 6.20 -8.15 17.11
N LYS A 80 5.95 -9.42 16.73
CA LYS A 80 4.80 -10.24 17.19
C LYS A 80 3.43 -9.62 16.88
N ILE A 81 3.35 -8.60 16.04
CA ILE A 81 2.09 -8.06 15.53
C ILE A 81 1.42 -9.13 14.68
N LYS A 82 0.10 -9.34 14.78
CA LYS A 82 -0.57 -10.31 13.89
C LYS A 82 -0.48 -9.84 12.44
N PHE A 83 -0.06 -10.73 11.54
CA PHE A 83 0.19 -10.41 10.13
C PHE A 83 -0.99 -9.69 9.47
N TYR A 84 -2.21 -10.21 9.61
CA TYR A 84 -3.38 -9.60 8.95
C TYR A 84 -3.75 -8.22 9.52
N GLU A 85 -3.56 -7.98 10.82
CA GLU A 85 -3.85 -6.68 11.44
C GLU A 85 -2.81 -5.63 11.05
N GLY A 86 -1.54 -6.03 10.99
CA GLY A 86 -0.48 -5.16 10.49
C GLY A 86 -0.61 -4.88 9.00
N LEU A 87 -1.01 -5.85 8.17
CA LEU A 87 -1.25 -5.67 6.74
C LEU A 87 -2.45 -4.75 6.47
N ASP A 88 -3.52 -4.88 7.25
CA ASP A 88 -4.67 -3.95 7.20
C ASP A 88 -4.23 -2.52 7.46
N SER A 89 -3.45 -2.33 8.52
CA SER A 89 -2.94 -1.02 8.94
C SER A 89 -1.93 -0.46 7.94
N LEU A 90 -1.06 -1.31 7.37
CA LEU A 90 -0.07 -0.95 6.36
C LEU A 90 -0.76 -0.42 5.09
N THR A 91 -1.78 -1.13 4.61
CA THR A 91 -2.48 -0.81 3.36
C THR A 91 -3.07 0.60 3.42
N ILE A 92 -3.82 0.92 4.47
CA ILE A 92 -4.42 2.25 4.63
C ILE A 92 -3.39 3.34 4.96
N ALA A 93 -2.35 3.02 5.74
CA ALA A 93 -1.29 3.96 6.06
C ALA A 93 -0.54 4.40 4.80
N LEU A 94 -0.20 3.46 3.90
CA LEU A 94 0.45 3.77 2.62
C LEU A 94 -0.48 4.56 1.68
N ALA A 95 -1.75 4.16 1.59
CA ALA A 95 -2.69 4.82 0.69
C ALA A 95 -2.87 6.30 1.07
N ILE A 96 -3.08 6.59 2.35
CA ILE A 96 -3.31 7.97 2.82
C ILE A 96 -2.00 8.78 2.86
N SER A 97 -0.88 8.17 3.25
CA SER A 97 0.39 8.90 3.40
C SER A 97 0.91 9.46 2.09
N LEU A 98 0.53 8.87 0.95
CA LEU A 98 0.94 9.32 -0.38
C LEU A 98 -0.02 10.34 -1.00
N ILE A 99 -1.20 10.58 -0.43
CA ILE A 99 -2.14 11.60 -0.96
C ILE A 99 -1.55 13.02 -0.91
N PRO A 100 -0.89 13.46 0.18
CA PRO A 100 -0.31 14.79 0.25
C PRO A 100 0.66 15.10 -0.89
N SER A 101 1.38 14.11 -1.42
CA SER A 101 2.29 14.35 -2.55
C SER A 101 1.56 14.81 -3.81
N ALA A 102 0.27 14.47 -3.98
CA ALA A 102 -0.54 14.91 -5.12
C ALA A 102 -0.64 16.43 -5.24
N LEU A 103 -0.76 17.12 -4.10
CA LEU A 103 -0.90 18.58 -4.05
C LEU A 103 0.37 19.30 -4.53
N PHE A 104 1.53 18.66 -4.38
CA PHE A 104 2.82 19.22 -4.77
C PHE A 104 3.15 19.01 -6.25
N PHE A 105 2.61 17.95 -6.85
CA PHE A 105 2.76 17.68 -8.29
C PHE A 105 1.61 18.25 -9.13
N ILE A 106 0.82 19.18 -8.57
CA ILE A 106 -0.38 19.71 -9.22
C ILE A 106 -0.10 20.54 -10.49
N ASN A 107 1.16 20.95 -10.70
CA ASN A 107 1.55 21.71 -11.89
C ASN A 107 2.07 20.80 -13.02
N ASP A 108 2.40 19.55 -12.71
CA ASP A 108 3.02 18.58 -13.62
C ASP A 108 2.08 17.38 -13.89
N TRP A 109 0.76 17.61 -13.97
CA TRP A 109 -0.19 16.51 -14.21
C TRP A 109 0.07 15.82 -15.55
N SER A 110 0.70 14.66 -15.48
CA SER A 110 0.65 13.65 -16.52
C SER A 110 -0.54 12.71 -16.26
N LEU A 111 -1.02 12.06 -17.32
CA LEU A 111 -1.99 10.96 -17.20
C LEU A 111 -1.45 9.86 -16.26
N ASP A 112 -0.13 9.72 -16.20
CA ASP A 112 0.59 8.85 -15.27
C ASP A 112 0.34 9.22 -13.81
N LEU A 113 0.60 10.46 -13.43
CA LEU A 113 0.34 10.89 -12.06
C LEU A 113 -1.17 10.83 -11.75
N PHE A 114 -2.03 11.18 -12.71
CA PHE A 114 -3.48 11.11 -12.52
C PHE A 114 -3.97 9.69 -12.17
N LEU A 115 -3.61 8.69 -12.98
CA LEU A 115 -4.03 7.30 -12.74
C LEU A 115 -3.42 6.72 -11.45
N PHE A 116 -2.21 7.12 -11.08
CA PHE A 116 -1.61 6.75 -9.80
C PHE A 116 -2.42 7.31 -8.62
N TYR A 117 -2.71 8.62 -8.61
CA TYR A 117 -3.51 9.22 -7.53
C TYR A 117 -4.96 8.76 -7.52
N LEU A 118 -5.55 8.48 -8.68
CA LEU A 118 -6.86 7.84 -8.79
C LEU A 118 -6.85 6.46 -8.11
N SER A 119 -5.80 5.65 -8.34
CA SER A 119 -5.67 4.35 -7.68
C SER A 119 -5.56 4.46 -6.15
N LEU A 120 -4.84 5.48 -5.63
CA LEU A 120 -4.75 5.75 -4.18
C LEU A 120 -6.08 6.22 -3.58
N ALA A 121 -6.81 7.09 -4.29
CA ALA A 121 -8.12 7.54 -3.88
C ALA A 121 -9.14 6.38 -3.86
N LEU A 122 -9.14 5.55 -4.91
CA LEU A 122 -9.94 4.32 -4.97
C LEU A 122 -9.57 3.36 -3.83
N SER A 123 -8.28 3.21 -3.52
CA SER A 123 -7.81 2.41 -2.38
C SER A 123 -8.45 2.87 -1.07
N CYS A 124 -8.44 4.18 -0.80
CA CYS A 124 -9.03 4.74 0.40
C CYS A 124 -10.56 4.53 0.43
N LEU A 125 -11.24 4.82 -0.67
CA LEU A 125 -12.71 4.66 -0.78
C LEU A 125 -13.12 3.20 -0.54
N VAL A 126 -12.44 2.26 -1.19
CA VAL A 126 -12.70 0.81 -1.03
C VAL A 126 -12.40 0.39 0.40
N TYR A 127 -11.26 0.78 0.96
CA TYR A 127 -10.88 0.43 2.33
C TYR A 127 -11.93 0.89 3.34
N PHE A 128 -12.35 2.15 3.31
CA PHE A 128 -13.32 2.67 4.28
C PHE A 128 -14.73 2.10 4.07
N SER A 129 -15.14 1.91 2.82
CA SER A 129 -16.44 1.28 2.50
C SER A 129 -16.49 -0.13 3.05
N VAL A 130 -15.46 -0.93 2.79
CA VAL A 130 -15.38 -2.31 3.24
C VAL A 130 -15.21 -2.39 4.75
N ARG A 131 -14.35 -1.57 5.35
CA ARG A 131 -14.13 -1.53 6.80
C ARG A 131 -15.44 -1.28 7.57
N ARG A 132 -16.38 -0.53 7.01
CA ARG A 132 -17.68 -0.25 7.62
C ARG A 132 -18.61 -1.47 7.60
N TYR A 133 -18.58 -2.29 6.55
CA TYR A 133 -19.58 -3.33 6.31
C TYR A 133 -19.06 -4.77 6.36
N TYR A 134 -17.75 -5.01 6.41
CA TYR A 134 -17.23 -6.38 6.27
C TYR A 134 -17.73 -7.36 7.34
N LYS A 135 -18.05 -6.87 8.54
CA LYS A 135 -18.58 -7.70 9.64
C LYS A 135 -20.03 -8.14 9.41
N THR A 136 -20.76 -7.53 8.49
CA THR A 136 -22.15 -7.92 8.18
C THR A 136 -22.24 -8.97 7.08
N PHE A 137 -21.11 -9.37 6.48
CA PHE A 137 -21.09 -10.38 5.43
C PHE A 137 -21.32 -11.78 6.01
N ILE A 138 -22.40 -12.44 5.56
CA ILE A 138 -22.84 -13.76 6.05
C ILE A 138 -21.76 -14.84 5.89
N TRP A 139 -20.99 -14.76 4.80
CA TRP A 139 -19.92 -15.72 4.51
C TRP A 139 -18.62 -15.45 5.30
N TYR A 140 -18.46 -14.25 5.87
CA TYR A 140 -17.27 -13.86 6.64
C TYR A 140 -17.51 -14.00 8.15
N LYS A 141 -17.48 -15.24 8.64
CA LYS A 141 -17.80 -15.57 10.04
C LYS A 141 -16.74 -15.10 11.03
N SER A 142 -15.48 -15.04 10.59
CA SER A 142 -14.33 -14.74 11.43
C SER A 142 -14.39 -13.40 12.15
N GLY A 143 -14.92 -12.36 11.47
CA GLY A 143 -14.94 -10.99 11.99
C GLY A 143 -13.56 -10.37 12.28
N LYS A 144 -12.46 -11.09 11.99
CA LYS A 144 -11.08 -10.69 12.27
C LYS A 144 -10.68 -9.45 11.49
N ARG A 145 -9.73 -8.69 12.05
CA ARG A 145 -9.09 -7.56 11.35
C ARG A 145 -8.15 -8.12 10.27
N GLY A 146 -8.05 -7.43 9.13
CA GLY A 146 -7.32 -7.92 7.95
C GLY A 146 -8.12 -7.91 6.65
N PHE A 147 -9.44 -8.04 6.76
CA PHE A 147 -10.33 -8.12 5.60
C PHE A 147 -10.23 -6.89 4.71
N SER A 148 -10.35 -5.69 5.28
CA SER A 148 -10.37 -4.44 4.52
C SER A 148 -9.07 -4.20 3.75
N GLY A 149 -7.92 -4.44 4.37
CA GLY A 149 -6.61 -4.32 3.72
C GLY A 149 -6.43 -5.29 2.58
N LEU A 150 -6.69 -6.59 2.81
CA LEU A 150 -6.59 -7.60 1.75
C LEU A 150 -7.56 -7.31 0.60
N PHE A 151 -8.79 -6.91 0.91
CA PHE A 151 -9.78 -6.58 -0.13
C PHE A 151 -9.34 -5.38 -0.95
N THR A 152 -8.81 -4.35 -0.28
CA THR A 152 -8.30 -3.14 -0.93
C THR A 152 -7.11 -3.48 -1.83
N LEU A 153 -6.13 -4.26 -1.33
CA LEU A 153 -5.02 -4.73 -2.16
C LEU A 153 -5.52 -5.52 -3.37
N GLY A 154 -6.48 -6.42 -3.17
CA GLY A 154 -7.10 -7.19 -4.25
C GLY A 154 -7.67 -6.27 -5.34
N VAL A 155 -8.56 -5.34 -4.95
CA VAL A 155 -9.19 -4.40 -5.90
C VAL A 155 -8.17 -3.49 -6.58
N VAL A 156 -7.16 -3.01 -5.86
CA VAL A 156 -6.13 -2.12 -6.43
C VAL A 156 -5.29 -2.82 -7.48
N PHE A 157 -4.82 -4.04 -7.19
CA PHE A 157 -4.07 -4.82 -8.16
C PHE A 157 -4.94 -5.32 -9.32
N LEU A 158 -6.22 -5.58 -9.08
CA LEU A 158 -7.18 -5.86 -10.16
C LEU A 158 -7.35 -4.65 -11.08
N PHE A 159 -7.60 -3.46 -10.50
CA PHE A 159 -7.69 -2.21 -11.24
C PHE A 159 -6.41 -1.97 -12.04
N ARG A 160 -5.25 -2.18 -11.42
CA ARG A 160 -3.94 -2.09 -12.07
C ARG A 160 -3.86 -2.98 -13.30
N SER A 161 -4.23 -4.26 -13.17
CA SER A 161 -4.26 -5.21 -14.28
C SER A 161 -5.17 -4.73 -15.43
N VAL A 162 -6.36 -4.20 -15.12
CA VAL A 162 -7.28 -3.63 -16.11
C VAL A 162 -6.67 -2.41 -16.82
N VAL A 163 -6.04 -1.49 -16.08
CA VAL A 163 -5.40 -0.31 -16.69
C VAL A 163 -4.25 -0.75 -17.60
N SER A 164 -3.45 -1.74 -17.20
CA SER A 164 -2.35 -2.28 -18.02
C SER A 164 -2.83 -2.89 -19.34
N ILE A 165 -4.05 -3.46 -19.40
CA ILE A 165 -4.67 -3.93 -20.65
C ILE A 165 -5.05 -2.74 -21.56
N VAL A 166 -5.61 -1.68 -20.99
CA VAL A 166 -6.10 -0.51 -21.76
C VAL A 166 -4.97 0.41 -22.20
N LYS A 167 -3.90 0.51 -21.39
CA LYS A 167 -2.73 1.38 -21.61
C LYS A 167 -1.42 0.64 -21.30
N PRO A 168 -0.91 -0.17 -22.26
CA PRO A 168 0.32 -0.94 -22.08
C PRO A 168 1.59 -0.09 -21.92
N ASP A 169 1.63 1.12 -22.52
CA ASP A 169 2.81 2.00 -22.57
C ASP A 169 2.99 2.90 -21.33
N TYR A 170 2.19 2.67 -20.30
CA TYR A 170 2.19 3.48 -19.09
C TYR A 170 3.44 3.21 -18.24
N THR A 171 4.21 4.25 -17.92
CA THR A 171 5.60 4.11 -17.43
C THR A 171 5.74 3.42 -16.08
N LEU A 172 4.66 3.37 -15.28
CA LEU A 172 4.64 2.67 -14.01
C LEU A 172 4.28 1.18 -14.16
N PHE A 173 3.87 0.70 -15.33
CA PHE A 173 3.55 -0.71 -15.59
C PHE A 173 4.71 -1.46 -16.22
N LEU A 174 4.82 -2.72 -15.82
CA LEU A 174 5.80 -3.67 -16.32
C LEU A 174 5.25 -4.33 -17.59
N THR A 175 5.09 -3.54 -18.67
CA THR A 175 4.57 -3.96 -20.00
C THR A 175 3.56 -5.13 -19.92
N GLU A 176 3.81 -6.25 -20.62
CA GLU A 176 2.90 -7.39 -20.71
C GLU A 176 2.81 -8.20 -19.40
N TYR A 177 3.86 -8.18 -18.59
CA TYR A 177 3.93 -8.97 -17.35
C TYR A 177 3.13 -8.35 -16.20
N ASP A 178 2.87 -7.03 -16.24
CA ASP A 178 2.13 -6.33 -15.18
C ASP A 178 0.72 -6.87 -15.01
N ILE A 179 0.08 -7.26 -16.12
CA ILE A 179 -1.26 -7.85 -16.16
C ILE A 179 -1.26 -9.14 -15.33
N PHE A 180 -0.30 -10.03 -15.60
CA PHE A 180 -0.20 -11.34 -14.95
C PHE A 180 0.20 -11.20 -13.47
N ILE A 181 1.23 -10.42 -13.15
CA ILE A 181 1.72 -10.29 -11.78
C ILE A 181 0.66 -9.61 -10.91
N SER A 182 0.04 -8.53 -11.39
CA SER A 182 -1.04 -7.85 -10.66
C SER A 182 -2.27 -8.74 -10.50
N GLY A 183 -2.64 -9.49 -11.54
CA GLY A 183 -3.72 -10.48 -11.48
C GLY A 183 -3.46 -11.57 -10.44
N LEU A 184 -2.24 -12.11 -10.37
CA LEU A 184 -1.85 -13.11 -9.37
C LEU A 184 -1.88 -12.56 -7.95
N ILE A 185 -1.42 -11.32 -7.72
CA ILE A 185 -1.49 -10.67 -6.41
C ILE A 185 -2.94 -10.44 -6.01
N SER A 186 -3.77 -9.96 -6.94
CA SER A 186 -5.20 -9.78 -6.71
C SER A 186 -5.88 -11.09 -6.33
N PHE A 187 -5.64 -12.16 -7.09
CA PHE A 187 -6.19 -13.48 -6.81
C PHE A 187 -5.72 -13.99 -5.43
N SER A 188 -4.43 -13.87 -5.14
CA SER A 188 -3.85 -14.27 -3.85
C SER A 188 -4.46 -13.49 -2.69
N ALA A 189 -4.72 -12.20 -2.85
CA ALA A 189 -5.36 -11.39 -1.82
C ALA A 189 -6.79 -11.87 -1.53
N PHE A 190 -7.61 -12.11 -2.56
CA PHE A 190 -8.96 -12.65 -2.39
C PHE A 190 -8.98 -14.07 -1.84
N LEU A 191 -8.04 -14.93 -2.24
CA LEU A 191 -7.87 -16.26 -1.67
C LEU A 191 -7.54 -16.19 -0.17
N ASN A 192 -6.67 -15.28 0.25
CA ASN A 192 -6.35 -15.07 1.66
C ASN A 192 -7.56 -14.55 2.46
N ILE A 193 -8.46 -13.77 1.85
CA ILE A 193 -9.72 -13.37 2.50
C ILE A 193 -10.61 -14.58 2.74
N PHE A 194 -10.71 -15.49 1.75
CA PHE A 194 -11.48 -16.72 1.90
C PHE A 194 -10.94 -17.58 3.05
N ILE A 195 -9.62 -17.81 3.07
CA ILE A 195 -8.93 -18.54 4.15
C ILE A 195 -9.14 -17.85 5.51
N LEU A 196 -9.10 -16.51 5.55
CA LEU A 196 -9.34 -15.75 6.77
C LEU A 196 -10.80 -15.87 7.24
N GLY A 197 -11.76 -16.00 6.33
CA GLY A 197 -13.18 -16.13 6.64
C GLY A 197 -13.58 -17.47 7.25
N GLU A 198 -12.88 -18.55 6.88
CA GLU A 198 -13.11 -19.89 7.42
C GLU A 198 -12.55 -20.09 8.84
N LYS A 199 -11.48 -19.36 9.19
CA LYS A 199 -10.80 -19.45 10.50
C LYS A 199 -11.47 -18.62 11.58
#